data_AF-A0A934G1F0-F1
#
_entry.id   AF-A0A934G1F0-F1
#
_cell.length_a   1.000
_cell.length_b   1.000
_cell.length_c   1.000
_cell.angle_alpha   90.00
_cell.angle_beta   90.00
_cell.angle_gamma   90.00
#
_symmetry.space_group_name_H-M   'P 1'
#
loop_
_entity.id
_entity.type
_entity.pdbx_description
1 polymer ?
#
loop_
_entity_poly.entity_id
_entity_poly.type
_entity_poly.pdbx_seq_one_letter_code
_entity_poly.pdbx_strand_id
1 'polypeptide(L)'
;MSFYTCIKTELKVKKYIISALEEMKKRGEIKGFVYSEKKEKVEVDRDGDILNISMLKEDVEIGGDNRVVHRFGNRLKQFYAYESIKDNLPLDFEIASENEIGGEIQILLKG
;
A
#
# COMPACT_ATOMS: atom_id res chain seq x y z
N MET A 1 -17.00 -13.83 -16.47
CA MET A 1 -17.29 -12.41 -16.20
C MET A 1 -16.18 -11.88 -15.31
N SER A 2 -15.28 -11.05 -15.84
CA SER A 2 -14.26 -10.33 -15.07
C SER A 2 -14.95 -9.17 -14.36
N PHE A 3 -15.21 -9.30 -13.06
CA PHE A 3 -15.77 -8.24 -12.24
C PHE A 3 -14.66 -7.25 -11.92
N TYR A 4 -14.63 -6.13 -12.67
CA TYR A 4 -13.77 -5.01 -12.36
C TYR A 4 -14.37 -4.26 -11.15
N THR A 5 -13.60 -4.16 -10.08
CA THR A 5 -14.01 -3.52 -8.84
C THR A 5 -13.07 -2.37 -8.54
N CYS A 6 -13.63 -1.21 -8.19
CA CYS A 6 -12.90 -0.07 -7.67
C CYS A 6 -13.24 0.12 -6.20
N ILE A 7 -12.23 0.17 -5.34
CA ILE A 7 -12.35 0.48 -3.92
C ILE A 7 -11.81 1.88 -3.67
N LYS A 8 -12.66 2.74 -3.12
CA LYS A 8 -12.22 4.03 -2.57
C LYS A 8 -11.53 3.80 -1.23
N THR A 9 -10.40 4.44 -1.03
CA THR A 9 -9.61 4.36 0.19
C THR A 9 -9.44 5.74 0.80
N GLU A 10 -9.31 5.79 2.12
CA GLU A 10 -9.12 7.02 2.90
C GLU A 10 -7.64 7.48 2.91
N LEU A 11 -6.79 6.90 2.07
CA LEU A 11 -5.37 7.25 1.96
C LEU A 11 -5.25 8.64 1.33
N LYS A 12 -4.44 9.52 1.94
CA LYS A 12 -4.32 10.92 1.49
C LYS A 12 -2.91 11.31 1.06
N VAL A 13 -1.87 10.72 1.67
CA VAL A 13 -0.50 11.19 1.48
C VAL A 13 0.23 10.33 0.45
N LYS A 14 0.49 10.90 -0.72
CA LYS A 14 1.19 10.24 -1.83
C LYS A 14 2.57 9.67 -1.45
N LYS A 15 3.34 10.38 -0.61
CA LYS A 15 4.68 9.93 -0.17
C LYS A 15 4.61 8.52 0.41
N TYR A 16 3.71 8.29 1.38
CA TYR A 16 3.58 6.99 2.05
C TYR A 16 3.00 5.91 1.14
N ILE A 17 2.21 6.26 0.12
CA ILE A 17 1.73 5.29 -0.89
C ILE A 17 2.90 4.78 -1.73
N ILE A 18 3.77 5.67 -2.18
CA ILE A 18 4.96 5.29 -2.97
C ILE A 18 5.91 4.46 -2.09
N SER A 19 6.18 4.91 -0.87
CA SER A 19 7.02 4.16 0.08
C SER A 19 6.45 2.77 0.40
N ALA A 20 5.13 2.67 0.59
CA ALA A 20 4.47 1.39 0.79
C ALA A 20 4.61 0.46 -0.42
N LEU A 21 4.44 0.97 -1.64
CA LEU A 21 4.64 0.18 -2.86
C LEU A 21 6.09 -0.27 -3.04
N GLU A 22 7.06 0.55 -2.67
CA GLU A 22 8.47 0.16 -2.67
C GLU A 22 8.77 -0.96 -1.67
N GLU A 23 8.23 -0.89 -0.46
CA GLU A 23 8.36 -1.96 0.54
C GLU A 23 7.69 -3.27 0.07
N MET A 24 6.49 -3.18 -0.53
CA MET A 24 5.81 -4.33 -1.13
C MET A 24 6.65 -4.96 -2.25
N LYS A 25 7.34 -4.15 -3.06
CA LYS A 25 8.24 -4.65 -4.10
C LYS A 25 9.46 -5.35 -3.50
N LYS A 26 10.09 -4.79 -2.46
CA LYS A 26 11.24 -5.41 -1.77
C LYS A 26 10.88 -6.76 -1.17
N ARG A 27 9.67 -6.89 -0.62
CA ARG A 27 9.15 -8.15 -0.06
C ARG A 27 8.68 -9.16 -1.10
N GLY A 28 8.69 -8.79 -2.38
CA GLY A 28 8.26 -9.65 -3.48
C GLY A 28 6.74 -9.81 -3.60
N GLU A 29 5.94 -8.94 -2.95
CA GLU A 29 4.48 -8.96 -3.06
C GLU A 29 3.97 -8.42 -4.41
N ILE A 30 4.80 -7.61 -5.08
CA ILE A 30 4.56 -7.09 -6.42
C ILE A 30 5.83 -7.22 -7.26
N LYS A 31 5.69 -7.41 -8.57
CA LYS A 31 6.83 -7.45 -9.50
C LYS A 31 7.35 -6.06 -9.79
N GLY A 32 6.44 -5.10 -9.93
CA GLY A 32 6.78 -3.73 -10.21
C GLY A 32 5.56 -2.83 -10.20
N PHE A 33 5.83 -1.53 -10.28
CA PHE A 33 4.81 -0.53 -10.47
C PHE A 33 5.34 0.56 -11.39
N VAL A 34 4.46 1.13 -12.20
CA VAL A 34 4.75 2.26 -13.08
C VAL A 34 3.91 3.44 -12.61
N TYR A 35 4.58 4.51 -12.21
CA TYR A 35 3.90 5.75 -11.84
C TYR A 35 3.80 6.68 -13.05
N SER A 36 2.58 7.11 -13.38
CA SER A 36 2.32 8.10 -14.41
C SER A 36 1.96 9.44 -13.78
N GLU A 37 2.92 10.38 -13.80
CA GLU A 37 2.74 11.75 -13.29
C GLU A 37 1.57 12.48 -13.98
N LYS A 38 1.41 12.29 -15.30
CA LYS A 38 0.38 13.00 -16.09
C LYS A 38 -1.06 12.59 -15.75
N LYS A 39 -1.26 11.38 -15.22
CA LYS A 39 -2.59 10.83 -14.94
C LYS A 39 -2.85 10.61 -13.45
N GLU A 40 -1.87 10.92 -12.59
CA GLU A 40 -1.89 10.59 -11.16
C GLU A 40 -2.26 9.12 -10.90
N LYS A 41 -1.78 8.23 -11.77
CA LYS A 41 -2.08 6.80 -11.74
C LYS A 41 -0.82 5.98 -11.50
N VAL A 42 -0.95 4.94 -10.69
CA VAL A 42 0.05 3.88 -10.56
C VAL A 42 -0.55 2.60 -11.13
N GLU A 43 0.15 2.00 -12.08
CA GLU A 43 -0.14 0.66 -12.55
C GLU A 43 0.76 -0.30 -11.77
N VAL A 44 0.17 -1.27 -11.08
CA VAL A 44 0.89 -2.26 -10.27
C VAL A 44 0.75 -3.62 -10.94
N ASP A 45 1.88 -4.28 -11.18
CA ASP A 45 1.92 -5.64 -11.71
C ASP A 45 2.16 -6.63 -10.57
N ARG A 46 1.17 -7.51 -10.36
CA ARG A 46 1.21 -8.61 -9.41
C ARG A 46 1.08 -9.93 -10.17
N ASP A 47 2.20 -10.43 -10.67
CA ASP A 47 2.28 -11.74 -11.32
C ASP A 47 1.28 -11.95 -12.47
N GLY A 48 1.05 -10.91 -13.27
CA GLY A 48 0.11 -10.94 -14.41
C GLY A 48 -1.26 -10.34 -14.12
N ASP A 49 -1.57 -10.06 -12.85
CA ASP A 49 -2.74 -9.25 -12.47
C ASP A 49 -2.34 -7.77 -12.44
N ILE A 50 -2.89 -7.00 -13.38
CA ILE A 50 -2.68 -5.55 -13.46
C ILE A 50 -3.71 -4.83 -12.59
N LEU A 51 -3.21 -4.11 -11.58
CA LEU A 51 -4.01 -3.27 -10.68
C LEU A 51 -3.74 -1.80 -10.98
N ASN A 52 -4.77 -0.97 -10.85
CA ASN A 52 -4.68 0.47 -11.09
C ASN A 52 -4.97 1.23 -9.80
N ILE A 53 -4.02 2.05 -9.35
CA ILE A 53 -4.23 2.98 -8.23
C ILE A 53 -4.37 4.38 -8.83
N SER A 54 -5.55 4.99 -8.71
CA SER A 54 -5.78 6.37 -9.12
C SER A 54 -5.74 7.26 -7.89
N MET A 55 -4.84 8.24 -7.86
CA MET A 55 -4.71 9.20 -6.77
C MET A 55 -5.41 10.49 -7.14
N LEU A 56 -6.75 10.48 -7.18
CA LEU A 56 -7.51 11.71 -7.38
C LEU A 56 -7.32 12.60 -6.15
N LYS A 57 -7.34 13.93 -6.34
CA LYS A 57 -6.96 14.98 -5.38
C LYS A 57 -7.34 14.76 -3.90
N GLU A 58 -8.44 14.08 -3.59
CA GLU A 58 -8.88 13.80 -2.22
C GLU A 58 -9.11 12.30 -1.92
N ASP A 59 -9.22 11.44 -2.95
CA ASP A 59 -9.58 10.02 -2.83
C ASP A 59 -8.58 9.16 -3.60
N VAL A 60 -8.02 8.15 -2.93
CA VAL A 60 -7.21 7.12 -3.59
C VAL A 60 -8.10 5.95 -3.94
N GLU A 61 -8.19 5.62 -5.22
CA GLU A 61 -8.99 4.53 -5.75
C GLU A 61 -8.10 3.38 -6.20
N ILE A 62 -8.43 2.15 -5.81
CA ILE A 62 -7.75 0.93 -6.26
C ILE A 62 -8.72 0.13 -7.12
N GLY A 63 -8.38 -0.03 -8.41
CA GLY A 63 -9.18 -0.73 -9.42
C GLY A 63 -8.49 -2.00 -9.94
N GLY A 64 -9.28 -3.02 -10.25
CA GLY A 64 -8.80 -4.29 -10.80
C GLY A 64 -9.78 -5.45 -10.59
N ASP A 65 -9.31 -6.70 -10.64
CA ASP A 65 -10.15 -7.87 -10.34
C ASP A 65 -10.57 -7.87 -8.86
N ASN A 66 -11.88 -7.98 -8.61
CA ASN A 66 -12.50 -8.01 -7.28
C ASN A 66 -11.75 -8.89 -6.25
N ARG A 67 -11.31 -10.10 -6.65
CA ARG A 67 -10.65 -11.05 -5.73
C ARG A 67 -9.30 -10.53 -5.24
N VAL A 68 -8.60 -9.80 -6.10
CA VAL A 68 -7.23 -9.33 -5.86
C VAL A 68 -7.25 -7.95 -5.21
N VAL A 69 -8.13 -7.06 -5.69
CA VAL A 69 -8.23 -5.67 -5.26
C VAL A 69 -8.51 -5.52 -3.76
N HIS A 70 -9.42 -6.32 -3.20
CA HIS A 70 -9.72 -6.25 -1.75
C HIS A 70 -8.51 -6.67 -0.89
N ARG A 71 -7.85 -7.79 -1.24
CA ARG A 71 -6.68 -8.28 -0.51
C ARG A 71 -5.52 -7.30 -0.64
N PHE A 72 -5.24 -6.84 -1.85
CA PHE A 72 -4.19 -5.87 -2.12
C PHE A 72 -4.46 -4.54 -1.42
N GLY A 73 -5.70 -4.04 -1.45
CA GLY A 73 -6.07 -2.79 -0.80
C GLY A 73 -5.86 -2.83 0.72
N ASN A 74 -6.26 -3.92 1.38
CA ASN A 74 -5.99 -4.09 2.82
C ASN A 74 -4.49 -4.13 3.12
N ARG A 75 -3.74 -4.84 2.29
CA ARG A 75 -2.29 -4.98 2.46
C ARG A 75 -1.54 -3.67 2.23
N LEU A 76 -1.91 -2.92 1.19
CA LEU A 76 -1.37 -1.59 0.93
C LEU A 76 -1.65 -0.63 2.09
N LYS A 77 -2.85 -0.67 2.68
CA LYS A 77 -3.19 0.13 3.86
C LYS A 77 -2.30 -0.19 5.07
N GLN A 78 -1.96 -1.47 5.29
CA GLN A 78 -1.04 -1.87 6.36
C GLN A 78 0.36 -1.29 6.16
N PHE A 79 0.94 -1.43 4.95
CA PHE A 79 2.25 -0.85 4.65
C PHE A 79 2.25 0.68 4.68
N TYR A 80 1.18 1.31 4.20
CA TYR A 80 1.01 2.75 4.33
C TYR A 80 1.02 3.20 5.78
N ALA A 81 0.27 2.50 6.66
CA ALA A 81 0.22 2.82 8.07
C ALA A 81 1.60 2.61 8.72
N TYR A 82 2.29 1.54 8.36
CA TYR A 82 3.64 1.25 8.85
C TYR A 82 4.63 2.36 8.51
N GLU A 83 4.69 2.79 7.24
CA GLU A 83 5.57 3.87 6.81
C GLU A 83 5.19 5.22 7.43
N SER A 84 3.89 5.48 7.59
CA SER A 84 3.42 6.68 8.30
C SER A 84 3.80 6.66 9.79
N ILE A 85 3.81 5.51 10.45
CA ILE A 85 4.18 5.38 11.86
C ILE A 85 5.68 5.62 12.04
N LYS A 86 6.52 5.04 11.17
CA LYS A 86 7.97 5.27 11.19
C LYS A 86 8.34 6.75 11.08
N ASP A 87 7.72 7.47 10.15
CA ASP A 87 8.06 8.88 9.87
C ASP A 87 7.55 9.84 10.95
N ASN A 88 6.55 9.43 11.75
CA ASN A 88 5.93 10.25 12.80
C ASN A 88 6.15 9.72 14.23
N LEU A 89 7.08 8.78 14.42
CA LEU A 89 7.34 8.21 15.73
C LEU A 89 7.96 9.29 16.65
N PRO A 90 7.44 9.50 17.88
CA PRO A 90 8.08 10.40 18.83
C PRO A 90 9.49 9.91 19.19
N LEU A 91 10.41 10.84 19.47
CA LEU A 91 11.81 10.54 19.81
C LEU A 91 11.98 9.61 21.04
N ASP A 92 10.98 9.59 21.92
CA ASP A 92 10.98 8.75 23.13
C ASP A 92 10.67 7.28 22.85
N PHE A 93 10.28 6.93 21.62
CA PHE A 93 9.98 5.56 21.22
C PHE A 93 10.93 5.10 20.11
N GLU A 94 11.29 3.82 20.15
CA GLU A 94 12.01 3.12 19.11
C GLU A 94 11.26 1.84 18.73
N ILE A 95 11.36 1.42 17.46
CA ILE A 95 10.83 0.14 17.01
C ILE A 95 11.78 -0.97 17.49
N ALA A 96 11.36 -1.73 18.50
CA ALA A 96 12.17 -2.80 19.10
C ALA A 96 12.01 -4.15 18.40
N SER A 97 10.85 -4.42 17.78
CA SER A 97 10.64 -5.64 17.00
C SER A 97 9.60 -5.39 15.92
N GLU A 98 9.84 -5.94 14.73
CA GLU A 98 8.86 -6.05 13.66
C GLU A 98 8.61 -7.54 13.40
N ASN A 99 7.37 -7.99 13.60
CA ASN A 99 6.96 -9.36 13.29
C ASN A 99 5.75 -9.34 12.36
N GLU A 100 5.77 -10.23 11.37
CA GLU A 100 4.61 -10.46 10.53
C GLU A 100 3.91 -11.74 10.99
N ILE A 101 2.72 -11.60 11.57
CA ILE A 101 1.96 -12.72 12.12
C ILE A 101 0.58 -12.72 11.47
N GLY A 102 0.26 -13.81 10.74
CA GLY A 102 -1.08 -13.98 10.15
C GLY A 102 -1.47 -12.96 9.07
N GLY A 103 -0.49 -12.28 8.45
CA GLY A 103 -0.74 -11.21 7.48
C GLY A 103 -0.98 -9.84 8.10
N GLU A 104 -0.69 -9.68 9.40
CA GLU A 104 -0.65 -8.40 10.10
C GLU A 104 0.79 -8.03 10.46
N ILE A 105 1.10 -6.73 10.36
CA ILE A 105 2.39 -6.19 10.78
C ILE A 105 2.27 -5.82 12.26
N GLN A 106 2.91 -6.58 13.13
CA GLN A 106 3.02 -6.28 14.55
C GLN A 106 4.31 -5.53 14.82
N ILE A 107 4.16 -4.34 15.40
CA ILE A 107 5.27 -3.47 15.77
C ILE A 107 5.31 -3.45 17.30
N LEU A 108 6.44 -3.85 17.88
CA LEU A 108 6.70 -3.67 19.30
C LEU A 108 7.51 -2.38 19.46
N LEU A 109 6.91 -1.39 20.12
CA LEU A 109 7.56 -0.14 20.45
C LEU A 109 8.22 -0.26 21.83
N LYS A 110 9.41 0.29 21.96
CA LYS A 110 10.13 0.42 23.23
C LYS A 110 10.34 1.90 23.52
N GLY A 111 10.02 2.31 24.74
CA GLY A 111 10.30 3.63 25.32
C GLY A 111 10.69 3.43 26.78
#